data_AF-Q62276-F1
#
_entry.id   AF-Q62276-F1
#
_cell.length_a   1.000
_cell.length_b   1.000
_cell.length_c   1.000
_cell.angle_alpha   90.00
_cell.angle_beta   90.00
_cell.angle_gamma   90.00
#
_symmetry.space_group_name_H-M   'P 1'
#
loop_
_entity.id
_entity.type
_entity.pdbx_description
1 polymer ?
#
loop_
_entity_poly.entity_id
_entity_poly.type
_entity_poly.pdbx_seq_one_letter_code
_entity_poly.pdbx_strand_id
1 'polypeptide(L)'
;MAQQRALPQSKETLLQSYNKRLKDDIKSIMDNFTEIIKTAKIEDETQVSRATQGEQDNYEMHVRAANIVRAGESLMKLVSDLKQFLILNDFPSVNEAIDQRNQQLRALQEECDRKLITLRDEVSIDLYELEEEYYSSSSSLCEANDLPLCEAYWRLDLDADSADGLSAPLLASPETGAGPLQSAAPVHSHGGGPGPTEHT
;
A
#
# COMPACT_ATOMS: atom_id res chain seq x y z
N MET A 1 15.73 24.23 -2.25
CA MET A 1 14.84 25.13 -1.48
C MET A 1 13.46 24.49 -1.48
N ALA A 2 12.99 23.94 -0.36
CA ALA A 2 11.64 23.42 -0.26
C ALA A 2 10.67 24.61 -0.30
N GLN A 3 10.02 24.80 -1.45
CA GLN A 3 8.99 25.82 -1.62
C GLN A 3 7.87 25.50 -0.62
N GLN A 4 7.77 26.30 0.45
CA GLN A 4 6.59 26.31 1.32
C GLN A 4 5.40 26.66 0.43
N ARG A 5 4.73 25.63 -0.07
CA ARG A 5 3.57 25.78 -0.94
C ARG A 5 2.47 26.38 -0.07
N ALA A 6 2.23 27.68 -0.25
CA ALA A 6 1.13 28.37 0.40
C ALA A 6 -0.14 27.53 0.26
N LEU A 7 -0.80 27.22 1.37
CA LEU A 7 -2.06 26.49 1.34
C LEU A 7 -3.03 27.28 0.45
N PRO A 8 -3.81 26.63 -0.43
CA PRO A 8 -4.87 27.30 -1.16
C PRO A 8 -5.69 28.17 -0.21
N GLN A 9 -6.02 29.41 -0.61
CA GLN A 9 -6.73 30.40 0.22
C GLN A 9 -8.01 29.83 0.85
N SER A 10 -8.67 28.88 0.18
CA SER A 10 -9.82 28.14 0.70
C SER A 10 -9.49 27.32 1.95
N LYS A 11 -8.33 26.64 1.98
CA LYS A 11 -7.86 25.88 3.14
C LYS A 11 -7.52 26.77 4.32
N GLU A 12 -6.86 27.90 4.07
CA GLU A 12 -6.55 28.86 5.13
C GLU A 12 -7.83 29.46 5.71
N THR A 13 -8.77 29.87 4.86
CA THR A 13 -10.08 30.37 5.29
C THR A 13 -10.84 29.33 6.11
N LEU A 14 -10.79 28.06 5.70
CA LEU A 14 -11.39 26.95 6.44
C LEU A 14 -10.76 26.79 7.82
N LEU A 15 -9.43 26.77 7.92
CA LEU A 15 -8.70 26.67 9.19
C LEU A 15 -8.96 27.88 10.10
N GLN A 16 -9.08 29.08 9.54
CA GLN A 16 -9.50 30.26 10.29
C GLN A 16 -10.91 30.11 10.84
N SER A 17 -11.86 29.54 10.07
CA SER A 17 -13.22 29.28 10.53
C SER A 17 -13.27 28.24 11.65
N TYR A 18 -12.44 27.20 11.59
CA TYR A 18 -12.25 26.22 12.68
C TYR A 18 -11.71 26.89 13.94
N ASN A 19 -10.70 27.75 13.81
CA ASN A 19 -10.13 28.47 14.94
C ASN A 19 -11.14 29.44 15.58
N LYS A 20 -11.92 30.13 14.75
CA LYS A 20 -13.00 31.01 15.20
C LYS A 20 -14.05 30.22 15.99
N ARG A 21 -14.55 29.13 15.41
CA ARG A 21 -15.54 28.24 16.05
C ARG A 21 -15.04 27.71 17.40
N LEU A 22 -13.79 27.25 17.47
CA LEU A 22 -13.15 26.81 18.71
C LEU A 22 -13.19 27.90 19.78
N LYS A 23 -12.78 29.12 19.44
CA LYS A 23 -12.76 30.25 20.37
C LYS A 23 -14.16 30.64 20.83
N ASP A 24 -15.11 30.68 19.90
CA ASP A 24 -16.50 31.04 20.19
C ASP A 24 -17.16 30.00 21.11
N ASP A 25 -16.97 28.70 20.85
CA ASP A 25 -17.53 27.62 21.68
C ASP A 25 -16.87 27.58 23.07
N ILE A 26 -15.54 27.73 23.19
CA ILE A 26 -14.85 27.80 24.49
C ILE A 26 -15.32 29.01 25.29
N LYS A 27 -15.43 30.18 24.64
CA LYS A 27 -15.92 31.39 25.29
C LYS A 27 -17.35 31.20 25.79
N SER A 28 -18.23 30.61 24.97
CA SER A 28 -19.60 30.28 25.37
C SER A 28 -19.62 29.39 26.61
N ILE A 29 -18.80 28.34 26.67
CA ILE A 29 -18.71 27.45 27.84
C ILE A 29 -18.29 28.24 29.09
N MET A 30 -17.23 29.05 28.98
CA MET A 30 -16.70 29.83 30.10
C MET A 30 -17.68 30.88 30.60
N ASP A 31 -18.32 31.61 29.68
CA ASP A 31 -19.28 32.66 30.01
C ASP A 31 -20.50 32.04 30.71
N ASN A 32 -21.11 30.99 30.13
CA ASN A 32 -22.26 30.30 30.76
C ASN A 32 -21.90 29.66 32.11
N PHE A 33 -20.71 29.08 32.25
CA PHE A 33 -20.28 28.52 33.53
C PHE A 33 -20.09 29.60 34.61
N THR A 34 -19.43 30.71 34.26
CA THR A 34 -19.25 31.86 35.16
C THR A 34 -20.58 32.40 35.65
N GLU A 35 -21.53 32.48 34.73
CA GLU A 35 -22.89 32.91 34.94
C GLU A 35 -23.67 31.96 35.88
N ILE A 36 -23.56 30.63 35.72
CA ILE A 36 -24.13 29.66 36.68
C ILE A 36 -23.59 29.90 38.09
N ILE A 37 -22.28 30.15 38.23
CA ILE A 37 -21.66 30.43 39.54
C ILE A 37 -22.19 31.73 40.15
N LYS A 38 -22.47 32.76 39.34
CA LYS A 38 -23.07 34.02 39.82
C LYS A 38 -24.48 33.79 40.35
N THR A 39 -25.34 33.11 39.58
CA THR A 39 -26.72 32.81 39.99
C THR A 39 -26.77 31.90 41.23
N ALA A 40 -25.75 31.07 41.46
CA ALA A 40 -25.67 30.22 42.65
C ALA A 40 -25.36 30.99 43.96
N LYS A 41 -24.97 32.27 43.88
CA LYS A 41 -24.76 33.10 45.07
C LYS A 41 -26.11 33.50 45.66
N ILE A 42 -26.37 33.05 46.87
CA ILE A 42 -27.57 33.42 47.62
C ILE A 42 -27.36 34.83 48.19
N GLU A 43 -28.14 35.80 47.71
CA GLU A 43 -28.27 37.12 48.33
C GLU A 43 -29.44 37.12 49.33
N ASP A 44 -29.33 37.90 50.42
CA ASP A 44 -30.38 38.03 51.43
C ASP A 44 -31.53 38.90 50.91
N GLU A 45 -32.38 38.33 50.05
CA GLU A 45 -33.61 38.97 49.61
C GLU A 45 -34.79 38.73 50.58
N THR A 46 -35.69 39.71 50.67
CA THR A 46 -36.95 39.62 51.41
C THR A 46 -37.75 38.38 50.98
N GLN A 47 -38.43 37.72 51.93
CA GLN A 47 -38.98 36.37 51.74
C GLN A 47 -39.89 36.18 50.51
N VAL A 48 -40.60 37.23 50.08
CA VAL A 48 -41.50 37.18 48.91
C VAL A 48 -40.71 37.19 47.59
N SER A 49 -39.62 37.96 47.51
CA SER A 49 -38.74 37.99 46.34
C SER A 49 -38.04 36.65 46.15
N ARG A 50 -37.65 36.00 47.25
CA ARG A 50 -36.87 34.75 47.22
C ARG A 50 -37.58 33.60 46.47
N ALA A 51 -38.89 33.42 46.63
CA ALA A 51 -39.60 32.30 46.00
C ALA A 51 -39.66 32.46 44.46
N THR A 52 -40.03 33.64 43.99
CA THR A 52 -40.08 33.95 42.55
C THR A 52 -38.68 34.02 41.94
N GLN A 53 -37.72 34.61 42.66
CA GLN A 53 -36.33 34.73 42.21
C GLN A 53 -35.68 33.34 42.07
N GLY A 54 -35.87 32.47 43.05
CA GLY A 54 -35.33 31.10 43.00
C GLY A 54 -35.85 30.28 41.82
N GLU A 55 -37.10 30.50 41.40
CA GLU A 55 -37.65 29.88 40.19
C GLU A 55 -37.03 30.46 38.91
N GLN A 56 -36.85 31.78 38.83
CA GLN A 56 -36.17 32.43 37.70
C GLN A 56 -34.71 31.97 37.57
N ASP A 57 -33.99 31.94 38.69
CA ASP A 57 -32.62 31.46 38.79
C ASP A 57 -32.51 30.01 38.32
N ASN A 58 -33.48 29.17 38.69
CA ASN A 58 -33.54 27.77 38.26
C ASN A 58 -33.69 27.65 36.73
N TYR A 59 -34.62 28.39 36.11
CA TYR A 59 -34.78 28.40 34.66
C TYR A 59 -33.53 28.95 33.95
N GLU A 60 -32.92 30.00 34.48
CA GLU A 60 -31.70 30.57 33.93
C GLU A 60 -30.52 29.58 34.00
N MET A 61 -30.33 28.90 35.14
CA MET A 61 -29.32 27.84 35.28
C MET A 61 -29.53 26.71 34.27
N HIS A 62 -30.78 26.30 34.04
CA HIS A 62 -31.11 25.27 33.05
C HIS A 62 -30.74 25.70 31.62
N VAL A 63 -31.06 26.93 31.24
CA VAL A 63 -30.68 27.49 29.92
C VAL A 63 -29.17 27.56 29.77
N ARG A 64 -28.46 28.02 30.80
CA ARG A 64 -26.98 28.11 30.81
C ARG A 64 -26.34 26.73 30.68
N ALA A 65 -26.84 25.73 31.40
CA ALA A 65 -26.37 24.35 31.29
C ALA A 65 -26.61 23.78 29.87
N ALA A 66 -27.77 24.04 29.27
CA ALA A 66 -28.07 23.63 27.90
C ALA A 66 -27.12 24.27 26.88
N ASN A 67 -26.77 25.55 27.05
CA ASN A 67 -25.80 26.24 26.19
C ASN A 67 -24.40 25.62 26.28
N ILE A 68 -23.96 25.20 27.47
CA ILE A 68 -22.68 24.49 27.66
C ILE A 68 -22.69 23.17 26.89
N VAL A 69 -23.76 22.38 27.00
CA VAL A 69 -23.89 21.10 26.27
C VAL A 69 -23.84 21.35 24.76
N ARG A 70 -24.58 22.33 24.25
CA ARG A 70 -24.59 22.70 22.83
C ARG A 70 -23.21 23.10 22.32
N ALA A 71 -22.45 23.89 23.08
CA ALA A 71 -21.08 24.25 22.72
C ALA A 71 -20.16 23.02 22.72
N GLY A 72 -20.32 22.11 23.69
CA GLY A 72 -19.62 20.83 23.72
C GLY A 72 -19.89 19.95 22.49
N GLU A 73 -21.14 19.85 22.04
CA GLU A 73 -21.51 19.16 20.80
C GLU A 73 -20.88 19.81 19.57
N SER A 74 -20.85 21.14 19.52
CA SER A 74 -20.19 21.88 18.44
C SER A 74 -18.69 21.57 18.39
N LEU A 75 -18.01 21.50 19.54
CA LEU A 75 -16.62 21.09 19.63
C LEU A 75 -16.39 19.64 19.16
N MET A 76 -17.29 18.71 19.51
CA MET A 76 -17.21 17.32 19.02
C MET A 76 -17.31 17.25 17.48
N LYS A 77 -18.20 18.04 16.88
CA LYS A 77 -18.30 18.18 15.42
C LYS A 77 -17.02 18.76 14.84
N LEU A 78 -16.47 19.82 15.45
CA LEU A 78 -15.20 20.41 15.02
C LEU A 78 -14.04 19.40 15.04
N VAL A 79 -13.96 18.53 16.05
CA VAL A 79 -12.94 17.46 16.11
C VAL A 79 -13.13 16.47 14.96
N SER A 80 -14.36 16.11 14.62
CA SER A 80 -14.66 15.27 13.45
C SER A 80 -14.22 15.95 12.15
N ASP A 81 -14.54 17.22 11.98
CA ASP A 81 -14.16 18.03 10.81
C ASP A 81 -12.63 18.10 10.65
N LEU A 82 -11.90 18.27 11.76
CA LEU A 82 -10.42 18.24 11.76
C LEU A 82 -9.85 16.88 11.38
N LYS A 83 -10.44 15.78 11.84
CA LYS A 83 -10.03 14.42 11.43
C LYS A 83 -10.20 14.23 9.93
N GLN A 84 -11.34 14.64 9.37
CA GLN A 84 -11.58 14.57 7.93
C GLN A 84 -10.59 15.44 7.16
N PHE A 85 -10.33 16.66 7.64
CA PHE A 85 -9.32 17.54 7.05
C PHE A 85 -7.94 16.87 7.01
N LEU A 86 -7.50 16.25 8.10
CA LEU A 86 -6.19 15.57 8.14
C LEU A 86 -6.14 14.38 7.17
N ILE A 87 -7.15 13.51 7.17
CA ILE A 87 -7.23 12.36 6.25
C ILE A 87 -7.14 12.83 4.79
N LEU A 88 -7.91 13.87 4.42
CA LEU A 88 -7.94 14.37 3.05
C LEU A 88 -6.64 15.06 2.62
N ASN A 89 -5.94 15.70 3.56
CA ASN A 89 -4.71 16.43 3.26
C ASN A 89 -3.45 15.56 3.38
N ASP A 90 -3.56 14.32 3.85
CA ASP A 90 -2.45 13.35 3.85
C ASP A 90 -2.32 12.63 2.50
N PHE A 91 -3.41 12.47 1.74
CA PHE A 91 -3.38 11.81 0.42
C PHE A 91 -2.35 12.37 -0.56
N PRO A 92 -2.11 13.70 -0.70
CA PRO A 92 -1.07 14.20 -1.60
C PRO A 92 0.33 13.66 -1.27
N SER A 93 0.70 13.58 0.01
CA SER A 93 1.99 13.05 0.44
C SER A 93 2.07 11.54 0.24
N VAL A 94 0.98 10.83 0.55
CA VAL A 94 0.88 9.38 0.33
C VAL A 94 0.97 9.06 -1.17
N ASN A 95 0.27 9.83 -2.02
CA ASN A 95 0.31 9.68 -3.46
C ASN A 95 1.70 9.97 -4.03
N GLU A 96 2.39 11.00 -3.53
CA GLU A 96 3.77 11.28 -3.92
C GLU A 96 4.70 10.11 -3.55
N ALA A 97 4.54 9.52 -2.36
CA ALA A 97 5.30 8.34 -1.96
C ALA A 97 4.99 7.11 -2.84
N ILE A 98 3.71 6.92 -3.22
CA ILE A 98 3.29 5.87 -4.17
C ILE A 98 3.91 6.10 -5.55
N ASP A 99 3.91 7.33 -6.05
CA ASP A 99 4.49 7.69 -7.34
C ASP A 99 6.01 7.47 -7.36
N GLN A 100 6.71 7.87 -6.30
CA GLN A 100 8.14 7.59 -6.12
C GLN A 100 8.42 6.08 -6.11
N ARG A 101 7.63 5.30 -5.35
CA ARG A 101 7.74 3.84 -5.32
C ARG A 101 7.49 3.22 -6.70
N ASN A 102 6.47 3.69 -7.42
CA ASN A 102 6.17 3.23 -8.78
C ASN A 102 7.31 3.54 -9.76
N GLN A 103 7.96 4.70 -9.63
CA GLN A 103 9.14 5.05 -10.43
C GLN A 103 10.33 4.13 -10.11
N GLN A 104 10.59 3.84 -8.83
CA GLN A 104 11.64 2.89 -8.41
C GLN A 104 11.38 1.48 -8.95
N LEU A 105 10.13 1.01 -8.86
CA LEU A 105 9.75 -0.30 -9.39
C LEU A 105 9.91 -0.37 -10.92
N ARG A 106 9.56 0.69 -11.64
CA ARG A 106 9.79 0.78 -13.10
C ARG A 106 11.27 0.75 -13.45
N ALA A 107 12.11 1.50 -12.73
CA ALA A 107 13.55 1.49 -12.96
C ALA A 107 14.17 0.10 -12.71
N LEU A 108 13.72 -0.59 -11.66
CA LEU A 108 14.14 -1.97 -11.38
C LEU A 108 13.68 -2.94 -12.47
N GLN A 109 12.44 -2.79 -12.96
CA GLN A 109 11.93 -3.58 -14.08
C GLN A 109 12.78 -3.38 -15.33
N GLU A 110 13.09 -2.14 -15.70
CA GLU A 110 13.96 -1.81 -16.86
C GLU A 110 15.38 -2.38 -16.70
N GLU A 111 15.91 -2.42 -15.47
CA GLU A 111 17.19 -3.08 -15.19
C GLU A 111 17.12 -4.59 -15.40
N CYS A 112 16.07 -5.24 -14.90
CA CYS A 112 15.84 -6.67 -15.11
C CYS A 112 15.68 -7.02 -16.59
N ASP A 113 14.86 -6.26 -17.32
CA ASP A 113 14.61 -6.48 -18.76
C ASP A 113 15.91 -6.36 -19.57
N ARG A 114 16.74 -5.35 -19.25
CA ARG A 114 18.06 -5.18 -19.88
C ARG A 114 18.99 -6.35 -19.59
N LYS A 115 19.04 -6.85 -18.35
CA LYS A 115 19.85 -8.03 -18.00
C LYS A 115 19.37 -9.28 -18.73
N LEU A 116 18.05 -9.46 -18.86
CA LEU A 116 17.48 -10.57 -19.62
C LEU A 116 17.85 -10.51 -21.10
N ILE A 117 17.82 -9.31 -21.71
CA ILE A 117 18.25 -9.12 -23.10
C ILE A 117 19.73 -9.45 -23.28
N THR A 118 20.60 -8.94 -22.40
CA THR A 118 22.04 -9.24 -22.44
C THR A 118 22.31 -10.72 -22.31
N LEU A 119 21.69 -11.40 -21.32
CA LEU A 119 21.86 -12.84 -21.13
C LEU A 119 21.37 -13.63 -22.35
N ARG A 120 20.25 -13.21 -22.95
CA ARG A 120 19.73 -13.82 -24.18
C ARG A 120 20.72 -13.67 -25.35
N ASP A 121 21.34 -12.51 -25.48
CA ASP A 121 22.34 -12.24 -26.53
C ASP A 121 23.62 -13.06 -26.30
N GLU A 122 24.11 -13.15 -25.06
CA GLU A 122 25.26 -14.00 -24.69
C GLU A 122 25.01 -15.47 -25.03
N VAL A 123 23.88 -16.03 -24.60
CA VAL A 123 23.50 -17.42 -24.93
C VAL A 123 23.35 -17.64 -26.43
N SER A 124 22.87 -16.64 -27.18
CA SER A 124 22.75 -16.75 -28.64
C SER A 124 24.12 -16.80 -29.33
N ILE A 125 25.11 -16.06 -28.81
CA ILE A 125 26.49 -16.10 -29.29
C ILE A 125 27.11 -17.46 -28.98
N ASP A 126 27.02 -17.93 -27.73
CA ASP A 126 27.58 -19.22 -27.31
C ASP A 126 27.00 -20.39 -28.13
N LEU A 127 25.69 -20.37 -28.42
CA LEU A 127 25.04 -21.37 -29.26
C LEU A 127 25.52 -21.33 -30.72
N TYR A 128 25.76 -20.14 -31.27
CA TYR A 128 26.28 -19.98 -32.62
C TYR A 128 27.73 -20.46 -32.72
N GLU A 129 28.58 -20.11 -31.76
CA GLU A 129 29.97 -20.59 -31.69
C GLU A 129 30.02 -22.12 -31.60
N LEU A 130 29.18 -22.73 -30.75
CA LEU A 130 29.08 -24.18 -30.63
C LEU A 130 28.61 -24.85 -31.93
N GLU A 131 27.65 -24.24 -32.64
CA GLU A 131 27.18 -24.71 -33.95
C GLU A 131 28.31 -24.64 -34.99
N GLU A 132 29.06 -23.55 -35.04
CA GLU A 132 30.20 -23.36 -35.95
C GLU A 132 31.32 -24.36 -35.67
N GLU A 133 31.67 -24.59 -34.40
CA GLU A 133 32.66 -25.58 -33.98
C GLU A 133 32.23 -27.01 -34.37
N TYR A 134 30.94 -27.33 -34.21
CA TYR A 134 30.37 -28.62 -34.58
C TYR A 134 30.50 -28.88 -36.10
N TYR A 135 30.11 -27.91 -36.94
CA TYR A 135 30.25 -28.06 -38.39
C TYR A 135 31.71 -28.03 -38.87
N SER A 136 32.56 -27.20 -38.26
CA SER A 136 34.00 -27.16 -38.57
C SER A 136 34.71 -28.47 -38.21
N SER A 137 34.31 -29.09 -37.10
CA SER A 137 34.82 -30.42 -36.72
C SER A 137 34.37 -31.48 -37.72
N SER A 138 33.12 -31.44 -38.18
CA SER A 138 32.59 -32.39 -39.17
C SER A 138 33.26 -32.27 -40.54
N SER A 139 33.59 -31.06 -41.00
CA SER A 139 34.25 -30.84 -42.29
C SER A 139 35.72 -31.28 -42.29
N SER A 140 36.43 -31.11 -41.17
CA SER A 140 37.78 -31.65 -41.00
C SER A 140 37.82 -33.17 -40.93
N LEU A 141 36.79 -33.81 -40.37
CA LEU A 141 36.67 -35.27 -40.33
C LEU A 141 36.34 -35.84 -41.73
N CYS A 142 35.57 -35.11 -42.54
CA CYS A 142 35.27 -35.49 -43.93
C CYS A 142 36.53 -35.55 -44.83
N GLU A 143 37.61 -34.82 -44.52
CA GLU A 143 38.90 -35.00 -45.21
C GLU A 143 39.68 -36.24 -44.73
N ALA A 144 39.28 -36.81 -43.59
CA ALA A 144 39.96 -37.90 -42.92
C ALA A 144 39.19 -39.23 -42.97
N ASN A 145 38.40 -39.55 -44.01
CA ASN A 145 37.75 -40.87 -44.20
C ASN A 145 36.93 -41.43 -43.01
N ASP A 146 36.71 -40.65 -41.96
CA ASP A 146 35.99 -41.03 -40.76
C ASP A 146 34.65 -40.29 -40.78
N LEU A 147 33.57 -41.04 -40.62
CA LEU A 147 32.20 -40.51 -40.62
C LEU A 147 32.06 -39.46 -39.49
N PRO A 148 31.55 -38.25 -39.75
CA PRO A 148 31.37 -37.25 -38.71
C PRO A 148 30.58 -37.86 -37.54
N LEU A 149 31.04 -37.62 -36.31
CA LEU A 149 30.61 -38.34 -35.11
C LEU A 149 29.08 -38.29 -34.88
N CYS A 150 28.43 -37.27 -35.41
CA CYS A 150 26.98 -37.12 -35.41
C CYS A 150 26.23 -38.06 -36.36
N GLU A 151 26.81 -38.34 -37.53
CA GLU A 151 26.29 -39.32 -38.48
C GLU A 151 26.54 -40.75 -37.96
N ALA A 152 27.63 -40.94 -37.22
CA ALA A 152 27.87 -42.18 -36.47
C ALA A 152 26.84 -42.38 -35.34
N TYR A 153 26.46 -41.32 -34.61
CA TYR A 153 25.45 -41.40 -33.55
C TYR A 153 24.07 -41.80 -34.10
N TRP A 154 23.62 -41.18 -35.20
CA TRP A 154 22.33 -41.56 -35.82
C TRP A 154 22.36 -42.93 -36.51
N ARG A 155 23.51 -43.37 -37.05
CA ARG A 155 23.63 -44.72 -37.63
C ARG A 155 23.68 -45.83 -36.58
N LEU A 156 24.23 -45.58 -35.39
CA LEU A 156 24.25 -46.55 -34.30
C LEU A 156 22.84 -46.98 -33.86
N ASP A 157 21.85 -46.07 -33.93
CA ASP A 157 20.44 -46.41 -33.62
C ASP A 157 19.71 -47.11 -34.78
N LEU A 158 20.22 -47.07 -36.01
CA LEU A 158 19.59 -47.69 -37.19
C LEU A 158 20.15 -49.08 -37.52
N ASP A 159 21.39 -49.39 -37.14
CA ASP A 159 21.99 -50.73 -37.33
C ASP A 159 21.81 -51.68 -36.12
N ALA A 160 21.22 -51.20 -35.01
CA ALA A 160 20.99 -52.01 -33.81
C ALA A 160 19.82 -53.02 -33.90
N ASP A 161 19.08 -53.07 -35.01
CA ASP A 161 17.88 -53.92 -35.14
C ASP A 161 18.16 -55.33 -35.72
N SER A 162 19.43 -55.76 -35.81
CA SER A 162 19.77 -57.11 -36.29
C SER A 162 21.07 -57.68 -35.72
N ALA A 163 21.25 -57.70 -34.40
CA ALA A 163 22.08 -58.73 -33.75
C ALA A 163 21.86 -58.73 -32.24
N ASP A 164 21.62 -59.93 -31.72
CA ASP A 164 21.66 -60.35 -30.33
C ASP A 164 22.54 -59.49 -29.40
N GLY A 165 21.95 -59.11 -28.26
CA GLY A 165 22.60 -59.32 -26.98
C GLY A 165 23.30 -58.12 -26.33
N LEU A 166 22.64 -57.62 -25.29
CA LEU A 166 23.24 -57.18 -24.02
C LEU A 166 23.89 -55.79 -23.95
N SER A 167 23.21 -54.93 -23.17
CA SER A 167 23.76 -53.92 -22.23
C SER A 167 23.63 -52.45 -22.65
N ALA A 168 22.52 -51.83 -22.26
CA ALA A 168 22.43 -50.38 -22.09
C ALA A 168 23.25 -49.94 -20.86
N PRO A 169 24.06 -48.87 -20.92
CA PRO A 169 24.55 -48.20 -19.74
C PRO A 169 23.51 -47.16 -19.28
N LEU A 170 22.71 -47.54 -18.27
CA LEU A 170 22.19 -46.59 -17.28
C LEU A 170 23.37 -46.16 -16.39
N LEU A 171 23.58 -44.84 -16.21
CA LEU A 171 24.20 -44.12 -15.08
C LEU A 171 24.83 -42.82 -15.64
N ALA A 172 24.72 -41.62 -15.07
CA ALA A 172 24.28 -41.22 -13.75
C ALA A 172 23.91 -39.72 -13.76
N SER A 173 22.83 -39.34 -13.08
CA SER A 173 22.61 -37.97 -12.62
C SER A 173 23.48 -37.68 -11.40
N PRO A 174 24.08 -36.49 -11.27
CA PRO A 174 24.56 -36.01 -9.98
C PRO A 174 23.44 -35.19 -9.31
N GLU A 175 22.80 -35.78 -8.30
CA GLU A 175 22.11 -35.01 -7.27
C GLU A 175 23.14 -34.48 -6.25
N THR A 176 23.25 -33.16 -6.16
CA THR A 176 23.82 -32.40 -5.03
C THR A 176 23.15 -31.03 -5.14
N GLY A 177 22.30 -30.56 -4.23
CA GLY A 177 22.34 -30.64 -2.79
C GLY A 177 22.51 -29.21 -2.26
N ALA A 178 21.41 -28.47 -2.10
CA ALA A 178 21.37 -27.22 -1.36
C ALA A 178 19.95 -27.01 -0.81
N GLY A 179 19.84 -26.94 0.51
CA GLY A 179 18.63 -27.18 1.29
C GLY A 179 17.54 -26.09 1.24
N PRO A 180 16.36 -26.38 1.82
CA PRO A 180 15.25 -25.44 1.84
C PRO A 180 15.36 -24.49 3.03
N LEU A 181 15.36 -23.19 2.77
CA LEU A 181 15.11 -22.17 3.79
C LEU A 181 13.59 -22.01 3.98
N GLN A 182 13.12 -22.51 5.11
CA GLN A 182 11.80 -22.23 5.67
C GLN A 182 11.77 -20.79 6.17
N SER A 183 10.79 -19.99 5.74
CA SER A 183 10.31 -18.85 6.53
C SER A 183 8.79 -18.81 6.50
N ALA A 184 8.26 -18.79 7.73
CA ALA A 184 6.88 -18.88 8.18
C ALA A 184 5.81 -18.12 7.37
N ALA A 185 4.65 -18.78 7.26
CA ALA A 185 3.34 -18.26 6.87
C ALA A 185 2.77 -17.27 7.94
N PRO A 186 1.60 -16.62 7.73
CA PRO A 186 0.32 -17.33 7.77
C PRO A 186 -0.70 -16.91 6.71
N VAL A 187 -1.53 -17.90 6.39
CA VAL A 187 -2.73 -17.91 5.56
C VAL A 187 -3.88 -17.17 6.26
N HIS A 188 -4.65 -16.36 5.52
CA HIS A 188 -6.07 -16.14 5.79
C HIS A 188 -6.87 -16.12 4.47
N SER A 189 -7.41 -17.30 4.17
CA SER A 189 -8.77 -17.61 3.68
C SER A 189 -9.63 -16.54 3.00
N HIS A 190 -9.91 -16.81 1.71
CA HIS A 190 -11.14 -16.66 0.93
C HIS A 190 -12.39 -16.00 1.57
N GLY A 191 -12.89 -14.98 0.87
CA GLY A 191 -14.30 -14.62 0.69
C GLY A 191 -14.34 -13.68 -0.53
N GLY A 192 -14.94 -14.01 -1.67
CA GLY A 192 -16.36 -14.22 -1.87
C GLY A 192 -16.87 -13.06 -2.77
N GLY A 193 -16.83 -13.25 -4.09
CA GLY A 193 -17.56 -12.47 -5.09
C GLY A 193 -18.23 -13.47 -6.05
N PRO A 194 -19.47 -13.23 -6.53
CA PRO A 194 -19.75 -12.12 -7.44
C PRO A 194 -21.05 -11.34 -7.12
N GLY A 195 -21.13 -10.12 -7.65
CA GLY A 195 -22.23 -9.18 -7.40
C GLY A 195 -23.56 -9.53 -8.07
N PRO A 196 -24.67 -8.89 -7.64
CA PRO A 196 -25.97 -9.02 -8.29
C PRO A 196 -26.15 -7.95 -9.36
N THR A 197 -26.55 -8.40 -10.56
CA THR A 197 -27.30 -7.60 -11.53
C THR A 197 -28.78 -7.77 -11.22
N GLU A 198 -29.47 -6.70 -10.82
CA GLU A 198 -30.93 -6.65 -10.73
C GLU A 198 -31.53 -5.87 -11.90
N HIS A 199 -32.67 -6.38 -12.32
CA HIS A 199 -33.55 -5.93 -13.38
C HIS A 199 -34.17 -4.55 -13.14
N THR A 200 -34.36 -3.80 -14.22
CA THR A 200 -35.62 -3.13 -14.56
C THR A 200 -35.81 -3.24 -16.07
#